data_AF-A0A6V7UVF6-F1
#
_entry.id   AF-A0A6V7UVF6-F1
#
_cell.length_a   1.000
_cell.length_b   1.000
_cell.length_c   1.000
_cell.angle_alpha   90.00
_cell.angle_beta   90.00
_cell.angle_gamma   90.00
#
_symmetry.space_group_name_H-M   'P 1'
#
loop_
_entity.id
_entity.type
_entity.pdbx_description
1 polymer ?
#
loop_
_entity_poly.entity_id
_entity_poly.type
_entity_poly.pdbx_seq_one_letter_code
_entity_poly.pdbx_strand_id
1 'polypeptide(L)'
;MNCALWVAHQPDRCEEDLEMLPFCRLSCRICGNNTLEFPDIEEKYDLRKTPPSLHKLAFLIGRWRSDFGGKADFPTIPKFTYGEELDFSLSTVMKMPVLNYSAFAWDNSEHNLTELHSENGFIAGSPNTSLISMNTVMSNGFVTIEEGEEKDKSIRFELQRIGRIKFSRDLPVRRVSYLN
;
A
#
# COMPACT_ATOMS: atom_id res chain seq x y z
N MET A 1 3.39 2.77 20.55
CA MET A 1 1.99 3.15 20.26
C MET A 1 1.88 3.44 18.76
N ASN A 2 0.92 2.85 18.05
CA ASN A 2 0.71 3.09 16.62
C ASN A 2 -0.65 3.76 16.43
N CYS A 3 -0.65 5.00 15.95
CA CYS A 3 -1.87 5.78 15.78
C CYS A 3 -2.79 5.21 14.70
N ALA A 4 -2.25 4.64 13.62
CA ALA A 4 -3.06 4.07 12.55
C ALA A 4 -3.88 2.86 13.03
N LEU A 5 -3.22 1.93 13.75
CA LEU A 5 -3.89 0.79 14.36
C LEU A 5 -4.88 1.26 15.44
N TRP A 6 -4.47 2.19 16.30
CA TRP A 6 -5.31 2.70 17.38
C TRP A 6 -6.61 3.34 16.85
N VAL A 7 -6.51 4.23 15.86
CA VAL A 7 -7.69 4.86 15.23
C VAL A 7 -8.57 3.84 14.52
N ALA A 8 -7.98 2.87 13.82
CA ALA A 8 -8.76 1.81 13.16
C ALA A 8 -9.54 0.96 14.17
N HIS A 9 -8.93 0.61 15.31
CA HIS A 9 -9.59 -0.18 16.35
C HIS A 9 -10.62 0.59 17.17
N GLN A 10 -10.42 1.90 17.38
CA GLN A 10 -11.20 2.72 18.29
C GLN A 10 -11.46 4.11 17.67
N PRO A 11 -12.28 4.20 16.60
CA PRO A 11 -12.47 5.45 15.86
C PRO A 11 -13.07 6.57 16.71
N ASP A 12 -14.00 6.26 17.61
CA ASP A 12 -14.71 7.23 18.47
C ASP A 12 -13.74 7.97 19.43
N ARG A 13 -12.60 7.36 19.74
CA ARG A 13 -11.60 7.96 20.63
C ARG A 13 -10.87 9.16 20.05
N CYS A 14 -10.97 9.39 18.75
CA CYS A 14 -10.51 10.65 18.16
C CYS A 14 -11.27 11.87 18.70
N GLU A 15 -12.45 11.68 19.30
CA GLU A 15 -13.27 12.76 19.90
C GLU A 15 -13.24 12.72 21.43
N GLU A 16 -13.11 11.52 22.03
CA GLU A 16 -13.23 11.31 23.47
C GLU A 16 -11.89 11.30 24.23
N ASP A 17 -10.81 10.84 23.61
CA ASP A 17 -9.53 10.58 24.28
C ASP A 17 -8.57 11.77 24.16
N LEU A 18 -8.78 12.77 25.02
CA LEU A 18 -7.98 14.00 25.06
C LEU A 18 -6.49 13.76 25.42
N GLU A 19 -6.16 12.61 26.00
CA GLU A 19 -4.77 12.26 26.34
C GLU A 19 -4.01 11.70 25.13
N MET A 20 -4.66 10.91 24.29
CA MET A 20 -4.06 10.27 23.11
C MET A 20 -4.11 11.15 21.87
N LEU A 21 -5.13 12.02 21.79
CA LEU A 21 -5.35 12.91 20.65
C LEU A 21 -4.10 13.72 20.24
N PRO A 22 -3.31 14.32 21.15
CA PRO A 22 -2.12 15.10 20.78
C PRO A 22 -1.08 14.30 19.99
N PHE A 23 -0.99 12.98 20.20
CA PHE A 23 -0.03 12.11 19.54
C PHE A 23 -0.55 11.54 18.22
N CYS A 24 -1.86 11.46 18.05
CA CYS A 24 -2.52 10.81 16.90
C CYS A 24 -3.36 11.76 16.04
N ARG A 25 -3.16 13.08 16.18
CA ARG A 25 -3.93 14.12 15.45
C ARG A 25 -4.10 13.83 13.96
N LEU A 26 -3.00 13.54 13.25
CA LEU A 26 -3.04 13.28 11.81
C LEU A 26 -3.86 12.04 11.46
N SER A 27 -3.71 10.95 12.21
CA SER A 27 -4.51 9.74 12.04
C SER A 27 -5.99 9.97 12.35
N CYS A 28 -6.30 10.90 13.26
CA CYS A 28 -7.65 11.37 13.57
C CYS A 28 -8.19 12.45 12.61
N ARG A 29 -7.51 12.70 11.49
CA ARG A 29 -7.83 13.75 10.50
C ARG A 29 -7.76 15.19 11.00
N ILE A 30 -7.00 15.42 12.06
CA ILE A 30 -6.78 16.76 12.58
C ILE A 30 -5.47 17.29 12.01
N CYS A 31 -5.58 18.09 10.95
CA CYS A 31 -4.46 18.77 10.29
C CYS A 31 -4.46 20.27 10.62
N GLY A 32 -3.29 20.84 10.92
CA GLY A 32 -3.13 22.27 11.19
C GLY A 32 -3.88 22.80 12.41
N ASN A 33 -4.28 24.08 12.33
CA ASN A 33 -5.05 24.82 13.35
C ASN A 33 -6.55 24.90 12.98
N ASN A 34 -7.11 23.89 12.31
CA ASN A 34 -8.46 23.95 11.71
C ASN A 34 -8.64 25.07 10.67
N THR A 35 -7.54 25.56 10.09
CA THR A 35 -7.57 26.47 8.94
C THR A 35 -7.79 25.64 7.67
N LEU A 36 -8.61 26.15 6.75
CA LEU A 36 -8.94 25.62 5.42
C LEU A 36 -7.73 25.36 4.48
N GLU A 37 -6.50 25.46 4.98
CA GLU A 37 -5.25 25.33 4.22
C GLU A 37 -4.80 23.87 4.03
N PHE A 38 -5.27 22.95 4.88
CA PHE A 38 -4.99 21.52 4.70
C PHE A 38 -6.19 20.86 4.03
N PRO A 39 -6.00 20.18 2.88
CA PRO A 39 -7.10 19.53 2.18
C PRO A 39 -7.72 18.45 3.08
N ASP A 40 -9.04 18.33 3.02
CA ASP A 40 -9.76 17.23 3.65
C ASP A 40 -9.14 15.90 3.23
N ILE A 41 -8.81 15.05 4.21
CA ILE A 41 -8.31 13.71 3.91
C ILE A 41 -9.39 12.98 3.12
N GLU A 42 -9.05 12.52 1.92
CA GLU A 42 -9.96 11.77 1.06
C GLU A 42 -10.52 10.58 1.86
N GLU A 43 -11.81 10.29 1.68
CA GLU A 43 -12.52 9.26 2.45
C GLU A 43 -11.83 7.89 2.38
N LYS A 44 -11.24 7.56 1.22
CA LYS A 44 -10.51 6.31 0.99
C LYS A 44 -9.25 6.14 1.86
N TYR A 45 -8.80 7.19 2.54
CA TYR A 45 -7.71 7.13 3.52
C TYR A 45 -8.20 7.39 4.96
N ASP A 46 -9.52 7.39 5.23
CA ASP A 46 -10.04 7.51 6.60
C ASP A 46 -9.73 6.26 7.43
N LEU A 47 -8.73 6.33 8.30
CA LEU A 47 -8.41 5.23 9.20
C LEU A 47 -9.59 4.84 10.11
N ARG A 48 -10.48 5.79 10.43
CA ARG A 48 -11.69 5.54 11.24
C ARG A 48 -12.73 4.67 10.53
N LYS A 49 -12.66 4.59 9.19
CA LYS A 49 -13.54 3.76 8.36
C LYS A 49 -12.92 2.40 8.02
N THR A 50 -11.77 2.07 8.61
CA THR A 50 -11.12 0.78 8.38
C THR A 50 -12.01 -0.34 8.96
N PRO A 51 -12.44 -1.31 8.15
CA PRO A 51 -13.24 -2.43 8.65
C PRO A 51 -12.39 -3.40 9.49
N PRO A 52 -12.99 -4.17 10.41
CA PRO A 52 -12.27 -5.07 11.34
C PRO A 52 -11.26 -6.00 10.70
N SER A 53 -11.58 -6.56 9.52
CA SER A 53 -10.69 -7.47 8.79
C SER A 53 -9.43 -6.80 8.22
N LEU A 54 -9.41 -5.47 8.16
CA LEU A 54 -8.29 -4.68 7.65
C LEU A 54 -7.56 -3.88 8.75
N HIS A 55 -7.97 -3.98 10.02
CA HIS A 55 -7.32 -3.23 11.11
C HIS A 55 -5.80 -3.46 11.16
N LYS A 56 -5.37 -4.72 10.97
CA LYS A 56 -3.93 -5.08 10.91
C LYS A 56 -3.19 -4.41 9.76
N LEU A 57 -3.89 -4.02 8.70
CA LEU A 57 -3.33 -3.36 7.52
C LEU A 57 -3.44 -1.83 7.59
N ALA A 58 -4.04 -1.27 8.66
CA ALA A 58 -4.29 0.16 8.75
C ALA A 58 -2.99 0.99 8.67
N PHE A 59 -1.85 0.42 9.07
CA PHE A 59 -0.55 1.07 8.97
C PHE A 59 -0.06 1.28 7.53
N LEU A 60 -0.65 0.60 6.53
CA LEU A 60 -0.34 0.79 5.11
C LEU A 60 -1.18 1.89 4.48
N ILE A 61 -2.36 2.19 5.00
CA ILE A 61 -3.35 3.07 4.34
C ILE A 61 -2.77 4.47 4.19
N GLY A 62 -2.70 4.93 2.94
CA GLY A 62 -2.12 6.21 2.56
C GLY A 62 -1.37 6.14 1.23
N ARG A 63 -0.69 7.25 0.92
CA ARG A 63 0.23 7.35 -0.21
C ARG A 63 1.67 7.39 0.29
N TRP A 64 2.51 6.56 -0.28
CA TRP A 64 3.92 6.43 0.05
C TRP A 64 4.72 6.78 -1.18
N ARG A 65 5.53 7.83 -1.11
CA ARG A 65 6.29 8.32 -2.25
C ARG A 65 7.77 8.39 -1.92
N SER A 66 8.60 7.92 -2.84
CA SER A 66 10.04 8.12 -2.80
C SER A 66 10.54 8.48 -4.19
N ASP A 67 11.01 9.71 -4.38
CA ASP A 67 11.52 10.12 -5.70
C ASP A 67 12.88 9.50 -6.01
N PHE A 68 13.71 9.15 -5.01
CA PHE A 68 15.08 8.65 -5.23
C PHE A 68 15.43 7.40 -4.41
N GLY A 69 14.45 6.74 -3.79
CA GLY A 69 14.68 5.58 -2.94
C GLY A 69 14.80 4.25 -3.69
N GLY A 70 14.19 4.14 -4.87
CA GLY A 70 14.17 2.91 -5.67
C GLY A 70 15.55 2.61 -6.26
N LYS A 71 15.99 1.34 -6.18
CA LYS A 71 17.23 0.85 -6.78
C LYS A 71 16.96 -0.46 -7.50
N ALA A 72 17.28 -0.52 -8.78
CA ALA A 72 17.21 -1.73 -9.57
C ALA A 72 18.62 -2.28 -9.82
N ASP A 73 18.81 -3.56 -9.50
CA ASP A 73 20.05 -4.30 -9.73
C ASP A 73 19.70 -5.73 -10.17
N PHE A 74 20.01 -6.06 -11.41
CA PHE A 74 19.81 -7.41 -11.95
C PHE A 74 20.92 -7.72 -12.96
N PRO A 75 21.46 -8.96 -13.01
CA PRO A 75 22.67 -9.26 -13.79
C PRO A 75 22.65 -8.91 -15.27
N THR A 76 21.47 -8.80 -15.88
CA THR A 76 21.30 -8.57 -17.33
C THR A 76 20.84 -7.15 -17.68
N ILE A 77 20.69 -6.24 -16.72
CA ILE A 77 20.31 -4.84 -16.95
C ILE A 77 21.28 -3.90 -16.22
N PRO A 78 21.50 -2.67 -16.72
CA PRO A 78 22.26 -1.67 -15.98
C PRO A 78 21.63 -1.39 -14.62
N LYS A 79 22.44 -1.05 -13.63
CA LYS A 79 21.94 -0.55 -12.35
C LYS A 79 21.35 0.84 -12.57
N PHE A 80 20.16 1.09 -12.04
CA PHE A 80 19.54 2.40 -12.10
C PHE A 80 18.71 2.67 -10.85
N THR A 81 18.42 3.95 -10.61
CA THR A 81 17.50 4.40 -9.56
C THR A 81 16.20 4.86 -10.17
N TYR A 82 15.09 4.70 -9.45
CA TYR A 82 13.77 5.11 -9.91
C TYR A 82 13.01 5.77 -8.76
N GLY A 83 12.03 6.59 -9.11
CA GLY A 83 11.05 7.07 -8.17
C GLY A 83 9.84 6.14 -8.15
N GLU A 84 9.20 6.03 -7.00
CA GLU A 84 8.05 5.13 -6.81
C GLU A 84 7.00 5.79 -5.92
N GLU A 85 5.74 5.54 -6.25
CA GLU A 85 4.59 5.90 -5.45
C GLU A 85 3.70 4.67 -5.26
N LEU A 86 3.42 4.33 -4.01
CA LEU A 86 2.48 3.29 -3.61
C LEU A 86 1.22 3.96 -3.05
N ASP A 87 0.06 3.49 -3.47
CA ASP A 87 -1.25 3.86 -2.92
C ASP A 87 -1.89 2.63 -2.29
N PHE A 88 -2.23 2.75 -1.01
CA PHE A 88 -3.08 1.80 -0.31
C PHE A 88 -4.31 2.55 0.17
N SER A 89 -5.47 2.20 -0.37
CA SER A 89 -6.71 2.92 -0.07
C SER A 89 -7.86 1.96 0.22
N LEU A 90 -8.76 2.38 1.11
CA LEU A 90 -9.99 1.63 1.39
C LEU A 90 -10.84 1.55 0.12
N SER A 91 -11.20 0.32 -0.27
CA SER A 91 -12.07 0.13 -1.43
C SER A 91 -13.52 0.44 -1.07
N THR A 92 -14.14 1.38 -1.78
CA THR A 92 -15.57 1.72 -1.63
C THR A 92 -16.48 1.00 -2.62
N VAL A 93 -15.89 0.34 -3.63
CA VAL A 93 -16.62 -0.29 -4.73
C VAL A 93 -16.81 -1.80 -4.51
N MET A 94 -15.89 -2.42 -3.77
CA MET A 94 -15.92 -3.86 -3.52
C MET A 94 -16.86 -4.21 -2.37
N LYS A 95 -17.68 -5.25 -2.55
CA LYS A 95 -18.57 -5.75 -1.49
C LYS A 95 -17.81 -6.37 -0.31
N MET A 96 -16.63 -6.93 -0.58
CA MET A 96 -15.75 -7.48 0.45
C MET A 96 -14.75 -6.42 0.89
N PRO A 97 -14.48 -6.29 2.20
CA PRO A 97 -13.42 -5.42 2.71
C PRO A 97 -12.05 -5.74 2.11
N VAL A 98 -11.55 -4.85 1.26
CA VAL A 98 -10.21 -4.93 0.68
C VAL A 98 -9.58 -3.55 0.62
N LEU A 99 -8.25 -3.49 0.60
CA LEU A 99 -7.52 -2.31 0.15
C LEU A 99 -7.35 -2.38 -1.36
N ASN A 100 -7.60 -1.27 -2.04
CA ASN A 100 -7.04 -1.04 -3.37
C ASN A 100 -5.53 -0.83 -3.21
N TYR A 101 -4.78 -1.39 -4.14
CA TYR A 101 -3.34 -1.22 -4.21
C TYR A 101 -2.95 -0.72 -5.60
N SER A 102 -2.11 0.29 -5.67
CA SER A 102 -1.37 0.61 -6.88
C SER A 102 0.07 0.98 -6.57
N ALA A 103 1.00 0.53 -7.41
CA ALA A 103 2.37 1.01 -7.43
C ALA A 103 2.69 1.56 -8.81
N PHE A 104 3.36 2.70 -8.83
CA PHE A 104 3.80 3.35 -10.06
C PHE A 104 5.26 3.76 -9.90
N ALA A 105 6.12 3.21 -10.75
CA ALA A 105 7.54 3.49 -10.79
C ALA A 105 7.89 4.28 -12.05
N TRP A 106 8.71 5.31 -11.90
CA TRP A 106 9.13 6.20 -13.00
C TRP A 106 10.64 6.42 -13.03
N ASP A 107 11.14 6.75 -14.21
CA ASP A 107 12.51 7.20 -14.42
C ASP A 107 12.68 8.65 -13.95
N ASN A 108 13.78 8.91 -13.25
CA ASN A 108 14.14 10.23 -12.73
C ASN A 108 15.03 11.04 -13.69
N SER A 109 15.26 10.56 -14.92
CA SER A 109 16.03 11.30 -15.92
C SER A 109 15.35 12.62 -16.31
N GLU A 110 16.17 13.65 -16.56
CA GLU A 110 15.88 15.09 -16.33
C GLU A 110 14.72 15.76 -17.07
N HIS A 111 13.85 15.06 -17.82
CA HIS A 111 12.88 15.75 -18.69
C HIS A 111 11.43 15.23 -18.68
N ASN A 112 11.13 14.05 -18.13
CA ASN A 112 9.74 13.61 -17.95
C ASN A 112 9.63 12.41 -17.00
N LEU A 113 8.54 12.33 -16.23
CA LEU A 113 8.19 11.15 -15.43
C LEU A 113 7.78 10.01 -16.38
N THR A 114 8.77 9.29 -16.90
CA THR A 114 8.53 8.18 -17.82
C THR A 114 8.22 6.93 -17.02
N GLU A 115 7.06 6.30 -17.26
CA GLU A 115 6.70 5.03 -16.59
C GLU A 115 7.76 3.97 -16.89
N LEU A 116 8.24 3.31 -15.83
CA LEU A 116 9.11 2.14 -15.90
C LEU A 116 8.34 0.85 -15.63
N HIS A 117 7.45 0.91 -14.64
CA HIS A 117 6.62 -0.21 -14.22
C HIS A 117 5.41 0.31 -13.46
N SER A 118 4.28 -0.38 -13.60
CA SER A 118 3.12 -0.14 -12.78
C SER A 118 2.40 -1.44 -12.46
N GLU A 119 1.83 -1.50 -11.27
CA GLU A 119 1.03 -2.64 -10.83
C GLU A 119 -0.18 -2.17 -10.05
N ASN A 120 -1.28 -2.87 -10.21
CA ASN A 120 -2.55 -2.55 -9.58
C ASN A 120 -3.19 -3.83 -9.05
N GLY A 121 -3.90 -3.74 -7.94
CA GLY A 121 -4.42 -4.93 -7.30
C GLY A 121 -5.30 -4.66 -6.09
N PHE A 122 -5.49 -5.72 -5.32
CA PHE A 122 -6.22 -5.67 -4.06
C PHE A 122 -5.46 -6.43 -2.99
N ILE A 123 -5.57 -5.95 -1.74
CA ILE A 123 -5.06 -6.62 -0.55
C ILE A 123 -6.25 -6.94 0.36
N ALA A 124 -6.38 -8.20 0.74
CA ALA A 124 -7.42 -8.67 1.65
C ALA A 124 -6.79 -9.23 2.92
N GLY A 125 -7.37 -8.89 4.07
CA GLY A 125 -7.01 -9.46 5.37
C GLY A 125 -8.06 -10.46 5.84
N SER A 126 -7.60 -11.53 6.49
CA SER A 126 -8.48 -12.48 7.15
C SER A 126 -8.88 -11.95 8.55
N PRO A 127 -10.18 -11.89 8.91
CA PRO A 127 -10.63 -11.28 10.16
C PRO A 127 -10.03 -11.89 11.44
N ASN A 128 -9.74 -13.20 11.42
CA ASN A 128 -9.38 -13.98 12.61
C ASN A 128 -7.93 -14.51 12.57
N THR A 129 -7.14 -14.15 11.57
CA THR A 129 -5.77 -14.66 11.41
C THR A 129 -4.80 -13.53 11.07
N SER A 130 -3.50 -13.81 11.01
CA SER A 130 -2.49 -12.91 10.45
C SER A 130 -2.43 -12.97 8.92
N LEU A 131 -3.19 -13.89 8.28
CA LEU A 131 -3.09 -14.14 6.86
C LEU A 131 -3.63 -12.96 6.04
N ILE A 132 -2.77 -12.49 5.14
CA ILE A 132 -3.02 -11.43 4.18
C ILE A 132 -2.79 -12.01 2.78
N SER A 133 -3.69 -11.72 1.85
CA SER A 133 -3.52 -12.05 0.43
C SER A 133 -3.43 -10.78 -0.40
N MET A 134 -2.56 -10.81 -1.40
CA MET A 134 -2.38 -9.74 -2.37
C MET A 134 -2.43 -10.32 -3.78
N ASN A 135 -3.18 -9.66 -4.65
CA ASN A 135 -3.28 -10.05 -6.05
C ASN A 135 -3.15 -8.82 -6.93
N THR A 136 -2.19 -8.87 -7.86
CA THR A 136 -1.81 -7.74 -8.70
C THR A 136 -1.80 -8.10 -10.18
N VAL A 137 -1.97 -7.08 -11.00
CA VAL A 137 -1.75 -7.08 -12.44
C VAL A 137 -0.73 -5.99 -12.78
N MET A 138 0.23 -6.30 -13.64
CA MET A 138 1.39 -5.45 -13.92
C MET A 138 1.38 -4.98 -15.38
N SER A 139 1.95 -3.81 -15.66
CA SER A 139 2.01 -3.21 -17.00
C SER A 139 2.82 -4.04 -18.01
N ASN A 140 3.73 -4.89 -17.52
CA ASN A 140 4.49 -5.84 -18.32
C ASN A 140 3.70 -7.13 -18.70
N GLY A 141 2.43 -7.24 -18.28
CA GLY A 141 1.55 -8.35 -18.64
C GLY A 141 1.63 -9.57 -17.72
N PHE A 142 2.18 -9.40 -16.51
CA PHE A 142 2.16 -10.40 -15.45
C PHE A 142 0.99 -10.20 -14.48
N VAL A 143 0.56 -11.30 -13.88
CA VAL A 143 -0.40 -11.31 -12.76
C VAL A 143 0.15 -12.18 -11.65
N THR A 144 0.03 -11.75 -10.40
CA THR A 144 0.47 -12.56 -9.24
C THR A 144 -0.63 -12.75 -8.22
N ILE A 145 -0.53 -13.86 -7.49
CA ILE A 145 -1.25 -14.13 -6.25
C ILE A 145 -0.18 -14.42 -5.21
N GLU A 146 -0.23 -13.67 -4.12
CA GLU A 146 0.77 -13.71 -3.06
C GLU A 146 0.05 -13.77 -1.72
N GLU A 147 0.61 -14.53 -0.79
CA GLU A 147 0.06 -14.71 0.56
C GLU A 147 1.18 -14.50 1.58
N GLY A 148 0.84 -13.93 2.72
CA GLY A 148 1.79 -13.66 3.78
C GLY A 148 1.11 -13.48 5.11
N GLU A 149 1.91 -13.36 6.16
CA GLU A 149 1.41 -13.05 7.50
C GLU A 149 1.83 -11.64 7.91
N GLU A 150 0.90 -10.88 8.47
CA GLU A 150 1.22 -9.63 9.17
C GLU A 150 1.82 -9.95 10.54
N LYS A 151 3.03 -9.42 10.77
CA LYS A 151 3.72 -9.46 12.05
C LYS A 151 4.46 -8.15 12.27
N ASP A 152 4.18 -7.51 13.39
CA ASP A 152 4.89 -6.30 13.85
C ASP A 152 4.89 -5.15 12.82
N LYS A 153 3.78 -4.98 12.07
CA LYS A 153 3.63 -3.99 10.98
C LYS A 153 4.53 -4.28 9.78
N SER A 154 4.87 -5.55 9.59
CA SER A 154 5.54 -6.05 8.40
C SER A 154 4.71 -7.19 7.84
N ILE A 155 4.64 -7.25 6.51
CA ILE A 155 4.00 -8.36 5.82
C ILE A 155 5.05 -8.92 4.88
N ARG A 156 5.30 -10.22 5.03
CA ARG A 156 6.18 -10.95 4.11
C ARG A 156 5.32 -11.76 3.17
N PHE A 157 5.14 -11.25 1.96
CA PHE A 157 4.44 -11.97 0.91
C PHE A 157 5.33 -13.04 0.28
N GLU A 158 4.73 -14.21 0.05
CA GLU A 158 5.29 -15.31 -0.72
C GLU A 158 4.40 -15.57 -1.93
N LEU A 159 5.04 -15.61 -3.11
CA LEU A 159 4.37 -15.89 -4.37
C LEU A 159 3.74 -17.28 -4.37
N GLN A 160 2.42 -17.34 -4.53
CA GLN A 160 1.67 -18.58 -4.68
C GLN A 160 1.44 -18.95 -6.15
N ARG A 161 1.12 -17.96 -6.98
CA ARG A 161 0.94 -18.14 -8.43
C ARG A 161 1.39 -16.93 -9.22
N ILE A 162 1.92 -17.18 -10.40
CA ILE A 162 2.23 -16.17 -11.40
C ILE A 162 1.64 -16.60 -12.75
N GLY A 163 0.97 -15.67 -13.40
CA GLY A 163 0.44 -15.81 -14.75
C GLY A 163 1.03 -14.75 -15.67
N ARG A 164 1.00 -15.01 -16.98
CA ARG A 164 1.54 -14.09 -17.99
C ARG A 164 0.69 -14.13 -19.25
N ILE A 165 0.44 -12.96 -19.85
CA ILE A 165 -0.22 -12.87 -21.16
C ILE A 165 0.71 -13.39 -22.27
N LYS A 166 0.14 -14.08 -23.28
CA LYS A 166 0.92 -14.79 -24.30
C LYS A 166 1.90 -13.92 -25.10
N PHE A 167 1.54 -12.66 -25.34
CA PHE A 167 2.30 -11.73 -26.19
C PHE A 167 3.15 -10.74 -25.39
N SER A 168 3.29 -10.91 -24.07
CA SER A 168 4.26 -10.12 -23.30
C SER A 168 5.69 -10.54 -23.65
N ARG A 169 6.64 -9.63 -23.37
CA ARG A 169 8.07 -9.89 -23.56
C ARG A 169 8.49 -11.16 -22.81
N ASP A 170 9.45 -11.88 -23.37
CA ASP A 170 9.97 -13.11 -22.76
C ASP A 170 10.89 -12.77 -21.57
N LEU A 171 10.27 -12.55 -20.42
CA LEU A 171 10.93 -12.37 -19.13
C LEU A 171 10.63 -13.61 -18.28
N PRO A 172 11.59 -14.52 -18.00
CA PRO A 172 11.31 -15.76 -17.28
C PRO A 172 11.23 -15.53 -15.76
N VAL A 173 10.33 -14.66 -15.31
CA VAL A 173 10.07 -14.46 -13.87
C VAL A 173 9.36 -15.71 -13.34
N ARG A 174 10.00 -16.40 -12.39
CA ARG A 174 9.48 -17.63 -11.78
C ARG A 174 9.15 -17.50 -10.30
N ARG A 175 9.71 -16.49 -9.62
CA ARG A 175 9.56 -16.25 -8.19
C ARG A 175 9.66 -14.75 -7.90
N VAL A 176 8.81 -14.28 -7.00
CA VAL A 176 8.84 -12.94 -6.41
C VAL A 176 8.86 -13.13 -4.89
N SER A 177 9.66 -12.30 -4.21
CA SER A 177 9.74 -12.29 -2.75
C SER A 177 10.23 -10.93 -2.28
N TYR A 178 9.60 -10.40 -1.23
CA TYR A 178 10.00 -9.15 -0.60
C TYR A 178 10.92 -9.47 0.60
N LEU A 179 12.10 -8.85 0.62
CA LEU A 179 13.11 -9.05 1.66
C LEU A 179 13.12 -7.86 2.64
N ASN A 180 13.41 -8.15 3.91
CA ASN A 180 13.61 -7.16 4.98
C ASN A 180 15.02 -6.58 4.95
#